data_AF-A0A975ARL0-F1
#
_entry.id   AF-A0A975ARL0-F1
#
_cell.length_a   1.000
_cell.length_b   1.000
_cell.length_c   1.000
_cell.angle_alpha   90.00
_cell.angle_beta   90.00
_cell.angle_gamma   90.00
#
_symmetry.space_group_name_H-M   'P 1'
#
loop_
_entity.id
_entity.type
_entity.pdbx_description
1 polymer ?
#
loop_
_entity_poly.entity_id
_entity_poly.type
_entity_poly.pdbx_seq_one_letter_code
_entity_poly.pdbx_strand_id
1 'polypeptide(L)'
;MRMPVLVAVLAGLLATAPADAAIFEKKPEASAEEAARLNLAAVTIWVDASWGFRNQGAANSLTRAHTAFAARGYRVQDVQPYVENNDLVGFFVTYQKP
;
A
#
# COMPACT_ATOMS: atom_id res chain seq x y z
N MET A 1 -35.64 47.98 7.69
CA MET A 1 -36.43 46.73 7.66
C MET A 1 -35.59 45.70 6.91
N ARG A 2 -35.20 44.60 7.58
CA ARG A 2 -34.90 43.21 7.12
C ARG A 2 -34.36 43.03 5.69
N MET A 3 -33.34 42.26 5.36
CA MET A 3 -32.31 41.44 6.02
C MET A 3 -31.33 41.04 4.86
N PRO A 4 -30.06 40.76 5.15
CA PRO A 4 -29.06 40.33 4.19
C PRO A 4 -29.07 38.80 4.05
N VAL A 5 -28.91 38.24 2.84
CA VAL A 5 -28.49 36.83 2.70
C VAL A 5 -27.67 36.67 1.41
N LEU A 6 -26.37 36.97 1.50
CA LEU A 6 -25.36 36.42 0.60
C LEU A 6 -25.03 35.01 1.13
N VAL A 7 -25.66 33.98 0.58
CA VAL A 7 -25.23 32.58 0.81
C VAL A 7 -24.26 32.25 -0.32
N ALA A 8 -22.98 32.49 -0.07
CA ALA A 8 -21.92 31.89 -0.85
C ALA A 8 -21.89 30.40 -0.50
N VAL A 9 -22.43 29.58 -1.40
CA VAL A 9 -22.31 28.12 -1.35
C VAL A 9 -20.83 27.79 -1.53
N LEU A 10 -20.17 27.47 -0.42
CA LEU A 10 -18.83 26.90 -0.40
C LEU A 10 -18.95 25.50 -1.04
N ALA A 11 -18.76 25.43 -2.35
CA ALA A 11 -18.67 24.18 -3.09
C ALA A 11 -17.48 23.40 -2.52
N GLY A 12 -17.78 22.37 -1.72
CA GLY A 12 -16.80 21.45 -1.16
C GLY A 12 -16.06 20.75 -2.29
N LEU A 13 -14.83 21.21 -2.54
CA LEU A 13 -13.86 20.53 -3.37
C LEU A 13 -13.36 19.32 -2.57
N LEU A 14 -14.13 18.22 -2.59
CA LEU A 14 -13.59 16.90 -2.24
C LEU A 14 -12.62 16.51 -3.35
N ALA A 15 -11.37 16.98 -3.23
CA ALA A 15 -10.28 16.49 -4.02
C ALA A 15 -10.08 15.01 -3.68
N THR A 16 -10.62 14.12 -4.52
CA THR A 16 -10.25 12.71 -4.51
C THR A 16 -8.78 12.63 -4.91
N ALA A 17 -7.89 12.58 -3.92
CA ALA A 17 -6.47 12.39 -4.18
C ALA A 17 -6.31 11.10 -5.00
N PRO A 18 -5.54 11.12 -6.10
CA PRO A 18 -5.23 9.90 -6.81
C PRO A 18 -4.54 8.95 -5.83
N ALA A 19 -4.98 7.70 -5.81
CA ALA A 19 -4.26 6.64 -5.12
C ALA A 19 -2.97 6.38 -5.88
N ASP A 20 -1.92 7.17 -5.61
CA ASP A 20 -0.59 6.99 -6.19
C ASP A 20 -0.02 5.65 -5.70
N ALA A 21 -0.15 4.62 -6.53
CA ALA A 21 0.41 3.30 -6.30
C ALA A 21 1.87 3.28 -6.82
N ALA A 22 2.82 3.00 -5.92
CA ALA A 22 4.24 3.06 -6.21
C ALA A 22 4.91 1.68 -6.48
N ILE A 23 6.15 1.79 -6.96
CA ILE A 23 7.00 0.88 -7.76
C ILE A 23 7.25 -0.54 -7.18
N PHE A 24 7.26 -1.53 -8.08
CA PHE A 24 7.31 -2.99 -7.82
C PHE A 24 8.69 -3.61 -7.50
N GLU A 25 9.82 -2.95 -7.77
CA GLU A 25 11.15 -3.59 -7.75
C GLU A 25 12.03 -3.29 -6.51
N LYS A 26 11.50 -2.63 -5.48
CA LYS A 26 12.27 -2.26 -4.28
C LYS A 26 12.09 -3.28 -3.15
N LYS A 27 13.12 -3.42 -2.30
CA LYS A 27 12.99 -4.16 -1.03
C LYS A 27 11.89 -3.55 -0.16
N PRO A 28 11.13 -4.35 0.62
CA PRO A 28 10.00 -3.84 1.39
C PRO A 28 10.32 -2.67 2.31
N GLU A 29 11.50 -2.64 2.93
CA GLU A 29 11.93 -1.56 3.82
C GLU A 29 12.09 -0.24 3.09
N ALA A 30 12.72 -0.27 1.90
CA ALA A 30 12.89 0.91 1.06
C ALA A 30 11.54 1.40 0.50
N SER A 31 10.66 0.47 0.14
CA SER A 31 9.30 0.80 -0.29
C SER A 31 8.48 1.45 0.83
N ALA A 32 8.54 0.91 2.05
CA ALA A 32 7.86 1.47 3.21
C ALA A 32 8.40 2.86 3.58
N GLU A 33 9.72 3.04 3.49
CA GLU A 33 10.36 4.34 3.73
C GLU A 33 9.94 5.39 2.70
N GLU A 34 9.97 5.04 1.42
CA GLU A 34 9.50 5.90 0.33
C GLU A 34 8.04 6.28 0.51
N ALA A 35 7.18 5.29 0.77
CA ALA A 35 5.76 5.49 1.00
C ALA A 35 5.50 6.46 2.15
N ALA A 36 6.25 6.31 3.24
CA ALA A 36 6.17 7.23 4.37
C ALA A 36 6.64 8.65 4.00
N ARG A 37 7.77 8.77 3.28
CA ARG A 37 8.34 10.04 2.84
C ARG A 37 7.42 10.81 1.90
N LEU A 38 6.77 10.10 0.97
CA LEU A 38 5.80 10.65 0.02
C LEU A 38 4.40 10.81 0.61
N ASN A 39 4.19 10.38 1.86
CA ASN A 39 2.89 10.38 2.53
C ASN A 39 1.77 9.73 1.71
N LEU A 40 2.06 8.59 1.08
CA LEU A 40 1.09 7.86 0.27
C LEU A 40 -0.06 7.31 1.13
N ALA A 41 -1.27 7.31 0.58
CA ALA A 41 -2.44 6.74 1.25
C ALA A 41 -2.42 5.21 1.22
N ALA A 42 -1.98 4.64 0.09
CA ALA A 42 -1.83 3.20 -0.10
C ALA A 42 -0.66 2.89 -1.04
N VAL A 43 -0.08 1.70 -0.91
CA VAL A 43 1.03 1.20 -1.73
C VAL A 43 0.88 -0.30 -1.96
N THR A 44 1.08 -0.74 -3.21
CA THR A 44 1.17 -2.16 -3.55
C THR A 44 2.61 -2.51 -3.90
N ILE A 45 3.15 -3.57 -3.30
CA ILE A 45 4.51 -4.06 -3.60
C ILE A 45 4.46 -5.51 -4.09
N TRP A 46 5.51 -5.93 -4.78
CA TRP A 46 5.79 -7.34 -5.06
C TRP A 46 6.57 -7.97 -3.90
N VAL A 47 6.18 -9.16 -3.46
CA VAL A 47 6.91 -9.98 -2.50
C VAL A 47 7.19 -11.34 -3.14
N ASP A 48 8.46 -11.61 -3.40
CA ASP A 48 8.92 -12.85 -4.03
C ASP A 48 8.76 -14.08 -3.10
N ALA A 49 8.28 -15.19 -3.68
CA ALA A 49 8.13 -16.49 -3.00
C ALA A 49 9.09 -17.57 -3.53
N SER A 50 9.96 -17.25 -4.49
CA SER A 50 10.84 -18.18 -5.20
C SER A 50 12.05 -18.63 -4.38
N TRP A 51 12.44 -17.90 -3.32
CA TRP A 51 13.65 -18.22 -2.56
C TRP A 51 13.44 -19.32 -1.51
N GLY A 52 13.99 -20.51 -1.81
CA GLY A 52 14.49 -21.48 -0.84
C GLY A 52 13.42 -22.18 0.01
N PHE A 53 12.81 -23.22 -0.55
CA PHE A 53 11.99 -24.24 0.12
C PHE A 53 10.64 -23.73 0.65
N ARG A 54 9.61 -24.06 -0.15
CA ARG A 54 8.17 -24.05 0.12
C ARG A 54 7.80 -23.86 1.60
N ASN A 55 7.05 -22.78 1.83
CA ASN A 55 6.33 -22.35 3.04
C ASN A 55 7.09 -21.38 3.97
N GLN A 56 8.35 -21.65 4.33
CA GLN A 56 9.03 -20.79 5.32
C GLN A 56 9.62 -19.51 4.71
N GLY A 57 10.20 -19.58 3.50
CA GLY A 57 10.77 -18.42 2.81
C GLY A 57 9.73 -17.34 2.52
N ALA A 58 8.62 -17.72 1.91
CA ALA A 58 7.51 -16.82 1.58
C ALA A 58 6.88 -16.17 2.83
N ALA A 59 6.61 -16.96 3.88
CA ALA A 59 6.05 -16.43 5.12
C ALA A 59 7.02 -15.44 5.80
N ASN A 60 8.32 -15.71 5.79
CA ASN A 60 9.34 -14.80 6.32
C ASN A 60 9.44 -13.51 5.49
N SER A 61 9.39 -13.60 4.16
CA SER A 61 9.37 -12.44 3.27
C SER A 61 8.14 -11.55 3.50
N LEU A 62 6.96 -12.15 3.61
CA LEU A 62 5.72 -11.43 3.95
C LEU A 62 5.80 -10.81 5.34
N THR A 63 6.26 -11.54 6.35
CA THR A 63 6.41 -11.04 7.73
C THR A 63 7.34 -9.83 7.77
N ARG A 64 8.47 -9.88 7.06
CA ARG A 64 9.41 -8.76 6.94
C ARG A 64 8.75 -7.56 6.29
N ALA A 65 8.02 -7.77 5.19
CA ALA A 65 7.30 -6.70 4.51
C ALA A 65 6.23 -6.06 5.40
N HIS A 66 5.39 -6.88 6.05
CA HIS A 66 4.37 -6.41 6.97
C HIS A 66 4.96 -5.60 8.12
N THR A 67 6.08 -6.06 8.69
CA THR A 67 6.78 -5.36 9.78
C THR A 67 7.31 -4.00 9.31
N ALA A 68 7.91 -3.93 8.12
CA ALA A 68 8.43 -2.70 7.56
C ALA A 68 7.34 -1.63 7.36
N PHE A 69 6.19 -2.03 6.82
CA PHE A 69 5.05 -1.12 6.59
C PHE A 69 4.33 -0.75 7.90
N ALA A 70 4.17 -1.70 8.83
CA ALA A 70 3.59 -1.44 10.15
C ALA A 70 4.41 -0.42 10.95
N ALA A 71 5.74 -0.47 10.88
CA ALA A 71 6.63 0.52 11.49
C ALA A 71 6.44 1.95 10.95
N ARG A 72 5.77 2.09 9.79
CA ARG A 72 5.41 3.37 9.16
C ARG A 72 3.92 3.73 9.30
N GLY A 73 3.18 2.97 10.10
CA GLY A 73 1.75 3.21 10.37
C GLY A 73 0.79 2.69 9.30
N TYR A 74 1.27 1.88 8.35
CA TYR A 74 0.41 1.23 7.37
C TYR A 74 -0.12 -0.11 7.90
N ARG A 75 -1.28 -0.54 7.39
CA ARG A 75 -1.90 -1.84 7.63
C ARG A 75 -2.00 -2.62 6.33
N VAL A 76 -1.96 -3.96 6.42
CA VAL A 76 -2.24 -4.83 5.27
C VAL A 76 -3.69 -4.65 4.86
N GLN A 77 -3.93 -4.32 3.60
CA GLN A 77 -5.26 -4.19 3.00
C GLN A 77 -5.59 -5.39 2.12
N ASP A 78 -4.64 -5.88 1.33
CA ASP A 78 -4.83 -7.03 0.44
C ASP A 78 -3.52 -7.82 0.25
N VAL A 79 -3.65 -9.13 -0.01
CA VAL A 79 -2.56 -10.04 -0.35
C VAL A 79 -3.03 -10.95 -1.48
N GLN A 80 -2.64 -10.63 -2.71
CA GLN A 80 -2.99 -11.40 -3.89
C GLN A 80 -1.83 -12.31 -4.32
N PRO A 81 -1.98 -13.65 -4.25
CA PRO A 81 -0.97 -14.56 -4.78
C PRO A 81 -0.89 -14.48 -6.31
N TYR A 82 0.32 -14.60 -6.84
CA TYR A 82 0.60 -14.77 -8.27
C TYR A 82 1.20 -16.14 -8.53
N VAL A 83 0.53 -16.91 -9.38
CA VAL A 83 0.89 -18.28 -9.75
C VAL A 83 1.16 -18.30 -11.24
N GLU A 84 2.32 -18.83 -11.62
CA GLU A 84 2.72 -19.00 -13.02
C GLU A 84 3.10 -20.45 -13.24
N ASN A 85 2.60 -21.08 -14.30
CA ASN A 85 2.87 -22.49 -14.62
C ASN A 85 2.61 -23.45 -13.44
N ASN A 86 1.58 -23.18 -12.64
CA ASN A 86 1.20 -23.96 -11.47
C ASN A 86 2.23 -23.95 -10.32
N ASP A 87 3.13 -22.96 -10.29
CA ASP A 87 4.03 -22.68 -9.16
C ASP A 87 3.76 -21.30 -8.57
N LEU A 88 3.81 -21.20 -7.24
CA LEU A 88 3.64 -19.94 -6.54
C LEU A 88 4.92 -19.11 -6.71
N VAL A 89 4.80 -17.99 -7.43
CA VAL A 89 5.96 -17.12 -7.73
C VAL A 89 6.10 -16.00 -6.70
N GLY A 90 4.99 -15.50 -6.17
CA GLY A 90 5.00 -14.44 -5.16
C GLY A 90 3.63 -13.85 -4.89
N PHE A 91 3.63 -12.64 -4.33
CA PHE A 91 2.43 -11.95 -3.89
C PHE A 91 2.49 -10.47 -4.28
N PHE A 92 1.36 -9.93 -4.72
CA PHE A 92 1.09 -8.50 -4.66
C PHE A 92 0.49 -8.18 -3.29
N VAL A 93 1.12 -7.30 -2.54
CA VAL A 93 0.67 -6.93 -1.19
C VAL A 93 0.36 -5.45 -1.16
N THR A 94 -0.89 -5.11 -0.84
CA THR A 94 -1.33 -3.73 -0.67
C THR A 94 -1.35 -3.35 0.80
N TYR A 95 -0.74 -2.22 1.11
CA TYR A 95 -0.73 -1.59 2.42
C TYR A 95 -1.42 -0.24 2.35
N GLN A 96 -2.15 0.13 3.41
CA GLN A 96 -2.92 1.37 3.47
C GLN A 96 -2.78 2.03 4.86
N LYS A 97 -2.72 3.36 4.90
CA LYS A 97 -2.86 4.11 6.16
C LYS A 97 -4.32 4.10 6.62
N PRO A 98 -4.59 3.85 7.93
CA PRO A 98 -5.95 3.86 8.47
C PRO A 98 -6.64 5.22 8.34
#